data_AF-A0A2S6U1A4-F1
#
_entry.id   AF-A0A2S6U1A4-F1
#
_cell.length_a   1.000
_cell.length_b   1.000
_cell.length_c   1.000
_cell.angle_alpha   90.00
_cell.angle_beta   90.00
_cell.angle_gamma   90.00
#
_symmetry.space_group_name_H-M   'P 1'
#
loop_
_entity.id
_entity.type
_entity.pdbx_description
1 polymer ?
#
loop_
_entity_poly.entity_id
_entity_poly.type
_entity_poly.pdbx_seq_one_letter_code
_entity_poly.pdbx_strand_id
1 'polypeptide(L)'
;MTRLTGRWPKFQAWRRRLRYGLPTVLGLCPQGYFIPYRYAGLAPPPGGRPSYAPIEALFEASQGEFREWLGVLDGYRQMLTAIGDLPAPAPRWQQDWFPRLDGAMAYTMTRALAPRRIVEIGSGHSTRFYARAVADGGLNTVITAIDPAPRAALAGLDAVTLERRTLQQCGLEPFAGFEPGDILSIDSSHILMPGSDVDLLLNHVLPM
;
A
#
# COMPACT_ATOMS: atom_id res chain seq x y z
N MET A 1 -26.41 27.22 11.35
CA MET A 1 -26.99 26.35 12.42
C MET A 1 -27.23 25.01 11.74
N THR A 2 -26.53 23.91 12.03
CA THR A 2 -26.42 23.25 13.34
C THR A 2 -25.11 22.43 13.39
N ARG A 3 -24.56 22.30 14.60
CA ARG A 3 -23.22 21.82 14.95
C ARG A 3 -23.01 20.34 14.59
N LEU A 4 -21.87 20.00 13.98
CA LEU A 4 -21.25 18.68 14.11
C LEU A 4 -20.00 18.83 14.99
N THR A 5 -20.21 18.69 16.30
CA THR A 5 -19.16 18.55 17.30
C THR A 5 -18.47 17.20 17.14
N GLY A 6 -17.46 17.12 16.28
CA GLY A 6 -16.55 15.97 16.18
C GLY A 6 -15.53 15.91 17.31
N ARG A 7 -15.97 15.85 18.57
CA ARG A 7 -15.09 15.72 19.75
C ARG A 7 -14.95 14.25 20.14
N TRP A 8 -14.51 13.38 19.21
CA TRP A 8 -14.31 11.94 19.47
C TRP A 8 -13.06 11.22 18.91
N PRO A 9 -12.17 11.79 18.07
CA PRO A 9 -10.96 11.06 17.63
C PRO A 9 -9.87 10.91 18.72
N LYS A 10 -9.72 11.92 19.59
CA LYS A 10 -8.61 11.97 20.57
C LYS A 10 -8.73 10.92 21.68
N PHE A 11 -9.95 10.61 22.11
CA PHE A 11 -10.20 9.67 23.21
C PHE A 11 -9.92 8.23 22.80
N GLN A 12 -10.35 7.81 21.60
CA GLN A 12 -10.10 6.46 21.09
C GLN A 12 -8.61 6.25 20.81
N ALA A 13 -7.93 7.25 20.25
CA ALA A 13 -6.47 7.22 20.07
C ALA A 13 -5.72 7.13 21.41
N TRP A 14 -6.13 7.91 22.41
CA TRP A 14 -5.54 7.88 23.75
C TRP A 14 -5.74 6.51 24.44
N ARG A 15 -6.95 5.95 24.38
CA ARG A 15 -7.22 4.60 24.90
C ARG A 15 -6.38 3.53 24.21
N ARG A 16 -6.23 3.60 22.89
CA ARG A 16 -5.37 2.66 22.14
C ARG A 16 -3.91 2.77 22.57
N ARG A 17 -3.41 3.99 22.76
CA ARG A 17 -2.04 4.23 23.26
C ARG A 17 -1.82 3.63 24.63
N LEU A 18 -2.74 3.78 25.57
CA LEU A 18 -2.61 3.14 26.88
C LEU A 18 -2.73 1.61 26.78
N ARG A 19 -3.72 1.12 26.02
CA ARG A 19 -3.99 -0.32 25.87
C ARG A 19 -2.80 -1.07 25.28
N TYR A 20 -2.13 -0.51 24.28
CA TYR A 20 -0.98 -1.16 23.63
C TYR A 20 0.36 -0.72 24.23
N GLY A 21 0.45 0.52 24.69
CA GLY A 21 1.69 1.10 25.22
C GLY A 21 2.05 0.58 26.60
N LEU A 22 1.09 0.52 27.55
CA LEU A 22 1.42 0.07 28.92
C LEU A 22 1.91 -1.39 28.94
N PRO A 23 1.25 -2.37 28.31
CA PRO A 23 1.77 -3.74 28.27
C PRO A 23 3.13 -3.84 27.58
N THR A 24 3.37 -3.03 26.54
CA THR A 24 4.65 -3.00 25.82
C THR A 24 5.77 -2.48 26.73
N VAL A 25 5.55 -1.35 27.41
CA VAL A 25 6.55 -0.72 28.30
C VAL A 25 6.82 -1.57 29.54
N LEU A 26 5.78 -2.20 30.10
CA LEU A 26 5.90 -3.06 31.27
C LEU A 26 6.41 -4.48 30.95
N GLY A 27 6.67 -4.79 29.68
CA GLY A 27 7.16 -6.11 29.25
C GLY A 27 6.15 -7.25 29.38
N LEU A 28 4.85 -6.93 29.53
CA LEU A 28 3.79 -7.93 29.68
C LEU A 28 3.40 -8.55 28.33
N CYS A 29 3.22 -7.72 27.31
CA CYS A 29 2.87 -8.15 25.97
C CYS A 29 3.31 -7.09 24.95
N PRO A 30 4.19 -7.43 23.99
CA PRO A 30 4.64 -6.49 22.97
C PRO A 30 3.51 -6.23 21.96
N GLN A 31 2.99 -5.00 21.94
CA GLN A 31 1.93 -4.54 21.02
C GLN A 31 2.32 -3.25 20.29
N GLY A 32 3.61 -2.89 20.34
CA GLY A 32 4.21 -1.75 19.69
C GLY A 32 5.69 -1.66 20.03
N TYR A 33 6.30 -0.53 19.72
CA TYR A 33 7.71 -0.25 20.00
C TYR A 33 7.81 0.93 20.96
N PHE A 34 8.61 0.79 22.01
CA PHE A 34 9.03 1.90 22.85
C PHE A 34 10.56 1.93 22.86
N ILE A 35 11.13 2.99 22.29
CA ILE A 35 12.57 3.20 22.25
C ILE A 35 12.87 4.41 23.11
N PRO A 36 13.53 4.25 24.27
CA PRO A 36 13.92 5.39 25.08
C PRO A 36 14.94 6.21 24.29
N TYR A 37 14.55 7.44 23.93
CA TYR A 37 15.41 8.37 23.22
C TYR A 37 15.47 9.69 23.98
N ARG A 38 16.63 9.96 24.61
CA ARG A 38 16.86 11.13 25.47
C ARG A 38 16.54 12.46 24.76
N TYR A 39 16.73 12.51 23.44
CA TYR A 39 16.56 13.72 22.64
C TYR A 39 15.26 13.71 21.83
N ALA A 40 14.28 12.88 22.18
CA ALA A 40 13.00 12.80 21.45
C ALA A 40 12.30 14.17 21.34
N GLY A 41 12.41 15.02 22.36
CA GLY A 41 11.86 16.37 22.35
C GLY A 41 12.58 17.36 21.41
N LEU A 42 13.77 17.02 20.92
CA LEU A 42 14.52 17.82 19.95
C LEU A 42 14.22 17.41 18.50
N ALA A 43 13.56 16.28 18.28
CA ALA A 43 13.16 15.86 16.95
C ALA A 43 12.12 16.86 16.39
N PRO A 44 12.26 17.31 15.13
CA PRO A 44 11.26 18.15 14.51
C PRO A 44 9.88 17.46 14.53
N PRO A 45 8.78 18.22 14.68
CA PRO A 45 7.44 17.65 14.57
C PRO A 45 7.22 17.07 13.16
N PRO A 46 6.21 16.19 12.97
CA PRO A 46 5.80 15.75 11.64
C PRO A 46 5.58 16.94 10.69
N GLY A 47 6.20 16.89 9.51
CA GLY A 47 6.19 18.01 8.55
C GLY A 47 7.14 19.17 8.87
N GLY A 48 7.87 19.10 9.98
CA GLY A 48 8.88 20.10 10.37
C GLY A 48 10.26 19.88 9.75
N ARG A 49 10.47 18.75 9.06
CA ARG A 49 11.67 18.53 8.25
C ARG A 49 11.41 19.00 6.81
N PRO A 50 12.43 19.54 6.13
CA PRO A 50 12.32 19.72 4.69
C PRO A 50 12.09 18.38 4.01
N SER A 51 11.61 18.45 2.78
CA SER A 51 11.57 17.30 1.88
C SER A 51 12.95 16.66 1.70
N TYR A 52 12.94 15.41 1.28
CA TYR A 52 14.16 14.65 1.06
C TYR A 52 14.77 15.03 -0.29
N ALA A 53 15.70 15.99 -0.29
CA ALA A 53 16.35 16.48 -1.53
C ALA A 53 16.86 15.36 -2.46
N PRO A 54 17.45 14.23 -1.97
CA PRO A 54 17.82 13.13 -2.86
C PRO A 54 16.63 12.47 -3.56
N ILE A 55 15.48 12.36 -2.88
CA ILE A 55 14.25 11.80 -3.46
C ILE A 55 13.63 12.78 -4.45
N GLU A 56 13.65 14.08 -4.13
CA GLU A 56 13.17 15.12 -5.07
C GLU A 56 13.98 15.12 -6.36
N ALA A 57 15.31 15.04 -6.27
CA ALA A 57 16.18 14.96 -7.44
C ALA A 57 15.87 13.73 -8.31
N LEU A 58 15.55 12.58 -7.70
CA LEU A 58 15.11 11.39 -8.43
C LEU A 58 13.78 11.64 -9.16
N PHE A 59 12.78 12.23 -8.49
CA PHE A 59 11.50 12.55 -9.12
C PHE A 59 11.62 13.60 -10.23
N GLU A 60 12.49 14.60 -10.06
CA GLU A 60 12.78 15.58 -11.10
C GLU A 60 13.40 14.93 -12.33
N ALA A 61 14.39 14.04 -12.13
CA ALA A 61 15.02 13.29 -13.21
C ALA A 61 14.02 12.36 -13.94
N SER A 62 13.06 11.78 -13.22
CA SER A 62 12.04 10.88 -13.77
C SER A 62 10.81 11.57 -14.36
N GLN A 63 10.73 12.91 -14.39
CA GLN A 63 9.55 13.60 -14.92
C GLN A 63 9.21 13.26 -16.38
N GLY A 64 10.24 12.97 -17.20
CA GLY A 64 10.03 12.52 -18.59
C GLY A 64 9.21 11.23 -18.63
N GLU A 65 9.67 10.23 -17.89
CA GLU A 65 9.01 8.92 -17.75
C GLU A 65 7.60 9.06 -17.16
N PHE A 66 7.39 9.93 -16.17
CA PHE A 66 6.04 10.18 -15.63
C PHE A 66 5.09 10.71 -16.71
N ARG A 67 5.54 11.62 -17.58
CA ARG A 67 4.71 12.14 -18.68
C ARG A 67 4.39 11.06 -19.70
N GLU A 68 5.35 10.19 -20.03
CA GLU A 68 5.13 9.07 -20.93
C GLU A 68 4.05 8.13 -20.37
N TRP A 69 4.15 7.76 -19.09
CA TRP A 69 3.14 6.93 -18.43
C TRP A 69 1.76 7.58 -18.35
N LEU A 70 1.67 8.90 -18.14
CA LEU A 70 0.40 9.62 -18.23
C LEU A 70 -0.19 9.54 -19.66
N GLY A 71 0.66 9.57 -20.69
CA GLY A 71 0.24 9.34 -22.07
C GLY A 71 -0.28 7.91 -22.31
N VAL A 72 0.35 6.90 -21.69
CA VAL A 72 -0.15 5.51 -21.73
C VAL A 72 -1.51 5.41 -21.03
N LEU A 73 -1.69 6.07 -19.89
CA LEU A 73 -2.95 6.12 -19.13
C LEU A 73 -4.09 6.70 -19.98
N ASP A 74 -3.81 7.72 -20.79
CA ASP A 74 -4.80 8.32 -21.69
C ASP A 74 -5.40 7.30 -22.67
N GLY A 75 -4.63 6.30 -23.11
CA GLY A 75 -5.11 5.19 -23.92
C GLY A 75 -6.18 4.33 -23.24
N TYR A 76 -6.18 4.29 -21.89
CA TYR A 76 -7.14 3.54 -21.10
C TYR A 76 -8.28 4.40 -20.52
N ARG A 77 -8.34 5.69 -20.88
CA ARG A 77 -9.29 6.67 -20.33
C ARG A 77 -10.74 6.16 -20.31
N GLN A 78 -11.23 5.61 -21.42
CA GLN A 78 -12.62 5.16 -21.51
C GLN A 78 -12.94 4.08 -20.47
N MET A 79 -12.07 3.06 -20.35
CA MET A 79 -12.21 1.96 -19.41
C MET A 79 -12.12 2.45 -17.96
N LEU A 80 -11.19 3.35 -17.67
CA LEU A 80 -11.04 3.96 -16.35
C LEU A 80 -12.28 4.78 -15.95
N THR A 81 -12.81 5.60 -16.86
CA THR A 81 -14.03 6.39 -16.61
C THR A 81 -15.29 5.54 -16.50
N ALA A 82 -15.27 4.30 -17.02
CA ALA A 82 -16.37 3.35 -16.89
C ALA A 82 -16.38 2.64 -15.53
N ILE A 83 -15.33 2.78 -14.70
CA ILE A 83 -15.32 2.28 -13.33
C ILE A 83 -16.31 3.13 -12.52
N GLY A 84 -17.48 2.54 -12.23
CA GLY A 84 -18.53 3.16 -11.42
C GLY A 84 -18.50 2.69 -9.95
N ASP A 85 -19.59 2.96 -9.24
CA ASP A 85 -19.79 2.54 -7.85
C ASP A 85 -20.47 1.16 -7.75
N LEU A 86 -19.92 0.19 -8.47
CA LEU A 86 -20.38 -1.20 -8.39
C LEU A 86 -20.13 -1.79 -6.97
N PRO A 87 -20.92 -2.78 -6.54
CA PRO A 87 -20.71 -3.45 -5.27
C PRO A 87 -19.34 -4.15 -5.23
N ALA A 88 -18.84 -4.40 -4.02
CA ALA A 88 -17.62 -5.18 -3.85
C ALA A 88 -17.79 -6.58 -4.50
N PRO A 89 -16.73 -7.13 -5.13
CA PRO A 89 -15.33 -6.69 -5.06
C PRO A 89 -14.89 -5.68 -6.15
N ALA A 90 -15.82 -5.06 -6.90
CA ALA A 90 -15.44 -4.08 -7.92
C ALA A 90 -14.68 -2.87 -7.34
N PRO A 91 -13.68 -2.31 -8.07
CA PRO A 91 -13.04 -1.07 -7.65
C PRO A 91 -14.06 0.07 -7.66
N ARG A 92 -13.87 1.01 -6.74
CA ARG A 92 -14.67 2.24 -6.69
C ARG A 92 -13.81 3.38 -7.18
N TRP A 93 -14.31 4.14 -8.14
CA TRP A 93 -13.60 5.30 -8.66
C TRP A 93 -13.60 6.47 -7.67
N GLN A 94 -14.65 6.60 -6.85
CA GLN A 94 -14.79 7.67 -5.87
C GLN A 94 -14.47 7.18 -4.46
N GLN A 95 -13.19 7.21 -4.07
CA GLN A 95 -12.76 6.77 -2.73
C GLN A 95 -11.39 7.32 -2.33
N ASP A 96 -11.17 7.43 -1.01
CA ASP A 96 -9.99 8.10 -0.43
C ASP A 96 -8.85 7.13 -0.04
N TRP A 97 -9.11 5.83 0.03
CA TRP A 97 -8.12 4.83 0.50
C TRP A 97 -7.09 4.45 -0.55
N PHE A 98 -7.45 4.54 -1.84
CA PHE A 98 -6.53 4.43 -2.96
C PHE A 98 -6.95 5.48 -4.01
N PRO A 99 -6.39 6.69 -3.94
CA PRO A 99 -6.78 7.83 -4.75
C PRO A 99 -6.87 7.54 -6.25
N ARG A 100 -7.67 8.32 -6.97
CA ARG A 100 -8.01 8.05 -8.38
C ARG A 100 -6.80 7.89 -9.29
N LEU A 101 -5.79 8.74 -9.13
CA LEU A 101 -4.60 8.67 -9.99
C LEU A 101 -3.80 7.39 -9.71
N ASP A 102 -3.69 7.00 -8.45
CA ASP A 102 -3.02 5.76 -8.03
C ASP A 102 -3.76 4.53 -8.58
N GLY A 103 -5.11 4.53 -8.46
CA GLY A 103 -5.99 3.54 -9.07
C GLY A 103 -5.83 3.44 -10.59
N ALA A 104 -5.77 4.59 -11.26
CA ALA A 104 -5.60 4.69 -12.70
C ALA A 104 -4.23 4.17 -13.15
N MET A 105 -3.16 4.53 -12.43
CA MET A 105 -1.80 4.08 -12.72
C MET A 105 -1.63 2.59 -12.45
N ALA A 106 -2.14 2.07 -11.33
CA ALA A 106 -2.15 0.64 -11.04
C ALA A 106 -2.82 -0.16 -12.17
N TYR A 107 -4.01 0.28 -12.59
CA TYR A 107 -4.71 -0.33 -13.71
C TYR A 107 -3.90 -0.24 -15.01
N THR A 108 -3.38 0.95 -15.33
CA THR A 108 -2.63 1.23 -16.56
C THR A 108 -1.36 0.39 -16.65
N MET A 109 -0.55 0.37 -15.59
CA MET A 109 0.71 -0.40 -15.55
C MET A 109 0.43 -1.89 -15.69
N THR A 110 -0.61 -2.42 -15.04
CA THR A 110 -1.00 -3.83 -15.24
C THR A 110 -1.44 -4.12 -16.67
N ARG A 111 -2.25 -3.25 -17.30
CA ARG A 111 -2.69 -3.46 -18.69
C ARG A 111 -1.56 -3.33 -19.70
N ALA A 112 -0.63 -2.41 -19.48
CA ALA A 112 0.46 -2.10 -20.40
C ALA A 112 1.62 -3.09 -20.30
N LEU A 113 2.01 -3.45 -19.07
CA LEU A 113 3.12 -4.38 -18.83
C LEU A 113 2.71 -5.85 -18.93
N ALA A 114 1.41 -6.15 -18.73
CA ALA A 114 0.89 -7.51 -18.67
C ALA A 114 1.75 -8.43 -17.78
N PRO A 115 1.99 -8.05 -16.51
CA PRO A 115 2.94 -8.74 -15.64
C PRO A 115 2.55 -10.21 -15.47
N ARG A 116 3.53 -11.09 -15.33
CA ARG A 116 3.24 -12.49 -15.00
C ARG A 116 2.74 -12.61 -13.57
N ARG A 117 3.33 -11.81 -12.66
CA ARG A 117 2.95 -11.75 -11.25
C ARG A 117 2.87 -10.32 -10.72
N ILE A 118 1.96 -10.14 -9.78
CA ILE A 118 1.88 -8.95 -8.92
C ILE A 118 1.96 -9.45 -7.49
N VAL A 119 2.95 -8.99 -6.72
CA VAL A 119 2.98 -9.22 -5.26
C VAL A 119 2.62 -7.93 -4.57
N GLU A 120 1.57 -7.97 -3.76
CA GLU A 120 1.04 -6.81 -3.04
C GLU A 120 1.23 -7.03 -1.53
N ILE A 121 1.89 -6.09 -0.86
CA ILE A 121 2.04 -6.08 0.60
C ILE A 121 1.11 -5.02 1.17
N GLY A 122 0.09 -5.46 1.91
CA GLY A 122 -1.03 -4.62 2.31
C GLY A 122 -2.09 -4.59 1.22
N SER A 123 -3.18 -5.34 1.43
CA SER A 123 -4.23 -5.53 0.44
C SER A 123 -5.46 -4.68 0.72
N GLY A 124 -6.27 -4.41 -0.29
CA GLY A 124 -7.50 -3.67 -0.08
C GLY A 124 -8.10 -3.08 -1.35
N HIS A 125 -8.10 -1.75 -1.40
CA HIS A 125 -8.70 -1.02 -2.50
C HIS A 125 -7.85 -1.09 -3.78
N SER A 126 -6.53 -1.02 -3.65
CA SER A 126 -5.54 -1.22 -4.72
C SER A 126 -5.70 -2.58 -5.41
N THR A 127 -5.85 -3.67 -4.64
CA THR A 127 -6.05 -5.04 -5.14
C THR A 127 -7.17 -5.12 -6.18
N ARG A 128 -8.26 -4.36 -5.98
CA ARG A 128 -9.41 -4.35 -6.88
C ARG A 128 -9.10 -3.71 -8.24
N PHE A 129 -8.21 -2.70 -8.28
CA PHE A 129 -7.77 -2.09 -9.53
C PHE A 129 -6.85 -3.03 -10.30
N TYR A 130 -5.92 -3.71 -9.62
CA TYR A 130 -5.08 -4.74 -10.24
C TYR A 130 -5.92 -5.88 -10.80
N ALA A 131 -6.82 -6.46 -10.00
CA ALA A 131 -7.69 -7.55 -10.44
C ALA A 131 -8.62 -7.13 -11.59
N ARG A 132 -9.12 -5.88 -11.56
CA ARG A 132 -9.92 -5.33 -12.65
C ARG A 132 -9.12 -5.20 -13.94
N ALA A 133 -7.87 -4.74 -13.88
CA ALA A 133 -6.99 -4.67 -15.04
C ALA A 133 -6.69 -6.05 -15.63
N VAL A 134 -6.44 -7.05 -14.77
CA VAL A 134 -6.25 -8.44 -15.21
C VAL A 134 -7.47 -8.95 -15.95
N ALA A 135 -8.67 -8.76 -15.39
CA ALA A 135 -9.93 -9.19 -16.00
C ALA A 135 -10.22 -8.48 -17.33
N ASP A 136 -10.14 -7.14 -17.36
CA ASP A 136 -10.37 -6.33 -18.57
C ASP A 136 -9.32 -6.60 -19.66
N GLY A 137 -8.17 -7.15 -19.28
CA GLY A 137 -7.10 -7.55 -20.19
C GLY A 137 -7.09 -8.99 -20.61
N GLY A 138 -7.89 -9.86 -20.00
CA GLY A 138 -7.78 -11.30 -20.20
C GLY A 138 -6.35 -11.81 -19.89
N LEU A 139 -5.69 -11.22 -18.90
CA LEU A 139 -4.30 -11.54 -18.59
C LEU A 139 -4.21 -12.82 -17.76
N ASN A 140 -3.14 -13.58 -17.94
CA ASN A 140 -2.80 -14.74 -17.09
C ASN A 140 -1.99 -14.33 -15.84
N THR A 141 -2.10 -13.07 -15.42
CA THR A 141 -1.39 -12.50 -14.28
C THR A 141 -1.90 -13.13 -12.98
N VAL A 142 -0.97 -13.56 -12.11
CA VAL A 142 -1.29 -14.00 -10.75
C VAL A 142 -0.99 -12.88 -9.76
N ILE A 143 -1.96 -12.54 -8.91
CA ILE A 143 -1.82 -11.53 -7.87
C ILE A 143 -1.70 -12.23 -6.52
N THR A 144 -0.56 -12.12 -5.86
CA THR A 144 -0.36 -12.59 -4.48
C THR A 144 -0.47 -11.41 -3.52
N ALA A 145 -1.57 -11.33 -2.79
CA ALA A 145 -1.84 -10.28 -1.81
C ALA A 145 -1.50 -10.77 -0.40
N ILE A 146 -0.52 -10.16 0.26
CA ILE A 146 -0.06 -10.50 1.60
C ILE A 146 -0.64 -9.50 2.60
N ASP A 147 -1.58 -9.98 3.42
CA ASP A 147 -2.26 -9.16 4.41
C ASP A 147 -2.82 -10.04 5.55
N PRO A 148 -2.38 -9.87 6.81
CA PRO A 148 -2.87 -10.68 7.92
C PRO A 148 -4.35 -10.42 8.24
N ALA A 149 -4.89 -9.26 7.89
CA ALA A 149 -6.25 -8.85 8.24
C ALA A 149 -6.85 -7.89 7.19
N PRO A 150 -7.11 -8.37 5.96
CA PRO A 150 -7.61 -7.56 4.87
C PRO A 150 -8.97 -6.96 5.22
N ARG A 151 -9.08 -5.64 5.04
CA ARG A 151 -10.29 -4.88 5.38
C ARG A 151 -11.31 -4.83 4.24
N ALA A 152 -10.87 -5.11 3.01
CA ALA A 152 -11.73 -5.16 1.84
C ALA A 152 -12.29 -6.57 1.62
N ALA A 153 -13.55 -6.64 1.15
CA ALA A 153 -14.07 -7.86 0.55
C ALA A 153 -13.37 -8.08 -0.80
N LEU A 154 -12.50 -9.09 -0.86
CA LEU A 154 -11.71 -9.51 -2.03
C LEU A 154 -12.15 -10.88 -2.58
N ALA A 155 -13.15 -11.51 -1.95
CA ALA A 155 -13.68 -12.78 -2.42
C ALA A 155 -14.28 -12.63 -3.83
N GLY A 156 -14.03 -13.61 -4.70
CA GLY A 156 -14.51 -13.62 -6.09
C GLY A 156 -13.59 -12.89 -7.09
N LEU A 157 -12.38 -12.52 -6.69
CA LEU A 157 -11.34 -12.04 -7.61
C LEU A 157 -10.44 -13.21 -8.03
N ASP A 158 -10.70 -13.80 -9.20
CA ASP A 158 -10.08 -15.06 -9.64
C ASP A 158 -8.55 -14.98 -9.76
N ALA A 159 -8.01 -13.82 -10.12
CA ALA A 159 -6.57 -13.60 -10.25
C ALA A 159 -5.85 -13.46 -8.89
N VAL A 160 -6.57 -13.36 -7.76
CA VAL A 160 -6.01 -12.99 -6.46
C VAL A 160 -5.89 -14.19 -5.53
N THR A 161 -4.65 -14.51 -5.15
CA THR A 161 -4.31 -15.40 -4.04
C THR A 161 -4.02 -14.56 -2.80
N LEU A 162 -4.82 -14.75 -1.75
CA LEU A 162 -4.70 -13.99 -0.51
C LEU A 162 -3.93 -14.78 0.55
N GLU A 163 -2.77 -14.27 0.93
CA GLU A 163 -1.92 -14.76 2.00
C GLU A 163 -2.27 -14.05 3.32
N ARG A 164 -3.07 -14.73 4.16
CA ARG A 164 -3.51 -14.21 5.48
C ARG A 164 -2.42 -14.32 6.55
N ARG A 165 -1.25 -13.78 6.24
CA ARG A 165 -0.03 -13.83 7.05
C ARG A 165 0.68 -12.48 6.99
N THR A 166 1.54 -12.21 7.96
CA THR A 166 2.43 -11.03 7.86
C THR A 166 3.55 -11.31 6.87
N LEU A 167 4.17 -10.27 6.33
CA LEU A 167 5.33 -10.43 5.44
C LEU A 167 6.46 -11.23 6.11
N GLN A 168 6.71 -10.99 7.39
CA GLN A 168 7.71 -11.74 8.17
C GLN A 168 7.44 -13.26 8.18
N GLN A 169 6.17 -13.66 8.18
CA GLN A 169 5.78 -15.08 8.17
C GLN A 169 5.85 -15.69 6.76
N CYS A 170 5.61 -14.89 5.72
CA CYS A 170 5.76 -15.33 4.33
C CYS A 170 7.25 -15.43 3.92
N GLY A 171 8.12 -14.63 4.53
CA GLY A 171 9.53 -14.57 4.18
C GLY A 171 9.74 -13.99 2.78
N LEU A 172 10.80 -14.44 2.10
CA LEU A 172 11.19 -13.93 0.77
C LEU A 172 10.64 -14.76 -0.40
N GLU A 173 10.02 -15.91 -0.10
CA GLU A 173 9.51 -16.84 -1.13
C GLU A 173 8.55 -16.18 -2.12
N PRO A 174 7.62 -15.28 -1.72
CA PRO A 174 6.72 -14.61 -2.67
C PRO A 174 7.46 -13.81 -3.75
N PHE A 175 8.69 -13.37 -3.48
CA PHE A 175 9.51 -12.59 -4.41
C PHE A 175 10.49 -13.45 -5.23
N ALA A 176 10.57 -14.76 -4.95
CA ALA A 176 11.52 -15.63 -5.61
C ALA A 176 11.19 -15.77 -7.12
N GLY A 177 12.16 -15.47 -7.98
CA GLY A 177 11.99 -15.54 -9.44
C GLY A 177 11.12 -14.42 -10.02
N PHE A 178 11.18 -13.23 -9.42
CA PHE A 178 10.73 -11.99 -10.07
C PHE A 178 11.52 -11.77 -11.36
N GLU A 179 10.80 -11.39 -12.42
CA GLU A 179 11.36 -11.09 -13.73
C GLU A 179 11.06 -9.63 -14.11
N PRO A 180 11.84 -9.04 -15.04
CA PRO A 180 11.53 -7.73 -15.58
C PRO A 180 10.07 -7.66 -16.08
N GLY A 181 9.33 -6.66 -15.60
CA GLY A 181 7.92 -6.46 -15.92
C GLY A 181 6.94 -6.96 -14.84
N ASP A 182 7.40 -7.78 -13.89
CA ASP A 182 6.61 -8.11 -12.70
C ASP A 182 6.45 -6.90 -11.76
N ILE A 183 5.37 -6.88 -10.98
CA ILE A 183 5.03 -5.73 -10.13
C ILE A 183 5.13 -6.11 -8.64
N LEU A 184 5.87 -5.29 -7.89
CA LEU A 184 5.84 -5.26 -6.43
C LEU A 184 5.09 -4.01 -5.97
N SER A 185 3.95 -4.19 -5.30
CA SER A 185 3.12 -3.11 -4.74
C SER A 185 3.27 -3.08 -3.22
N ILE A 186 3.71 -1.95 -2.66
CA ILE A 186 4.01 -1.80 -1.22
C ILE A 186 3.10 -0.73 -0.60
N ASP A 187 2.14 -1.17 0.21
CA ASP A 187 1.36 -0.33 1.14
C ASP A 187 1.27 -1.03 2.51
N SER A 188 2.45 -1.32 3.07
CA SER A 188 2.60 -2.20 4.24
C SER A 188 2.25 -1.49 5.56
N SER A 189 2.85 -1.88 6.69
CA SER A 189 2.52 -1.31 8.00
C SER A 189 2.89 0.17 8.19
N HIS A 190 3.75 0.74 7.34
CA HIS A 190 4.38 2.07 7.50
C HIS A 190 5.24 2.22 8.77
N ILE A 191 5.64 1.10 9.40
CA ILE A 191 6.48 1.08 10.59
C ILE A 191 7.87 0.61 10.21
N LEU A 192 8.85 1.52 10.24
CA LEU A 192 10.25 1.18 10.05
C LEU A 192 10.94 0.90 11.39
N MET A 193 11.10 -0.38 11.69
CA MET A 193 11.81 -0.91 12.86
C MET A 193 12.61 -2.16 12.46
N PRO A 194 13.75 -2.50 13.10
CA PRO A 194 14.43 -3.76 12.80
C PRO A 194 13.49 -4.97 12.89
N GLY A 195 13.46 -5.79 11.84
CA GLY A 195 12.55 -6.94 11.70
C GLY A 195 11.10 -6.61 11.34
N SER A 196 10.76 -5.33 11.12
CA SER A 196 9.46 -4.94 10.55
C SER A 196 9.35 -5.35 9.08
N ASP A 197 8.14 -5.30 8.55
CA ASP A 197 7.90 -5.51 7.13
C ASP A 197 8.58 -4.43 6.27
N VAL A 198 8.56 -3.16 6.69
CA VAL A 198 9.28 -2.08 5.97
C VAL A 198 10.78 -2.31 5.99
N ASP A 199 11.34 -2.75 7.11
CA ASP A 199 12.77 -3.11 7.20
C ASP A 199 13.14 -4.26 6.26
N LEU A 200 12.33 -5.33 6.22
CA LEU A 200 12.52 -6.43 5.28
C LEU A 200 12.42 -5.97 3.82
N LEU A 201 11.42 -5.15 3.50
CA LEU A 201 11.22 -4.64 2.15
C LEU A 201 12.42 -3.82 1.66
N LEU A 202 12.87 -2.87 2.47
CA LEU A 202 13.97 -1.97 2.09
C LEU A 202 15.32 -2.70 2.02
N ASN A 203 15.59 -3.62 2.95
CA ASN A 203 16.93 -4.21 3.08
C ASN A 203 17.10 -5.57 2.40
N HIS A 204 16.01 -6.30 2.12
CA HIS A 204 16.07 -7.66 1.60
C HIS A 204 15.25 -7.90 0.33
N VAL A 205 14.28 -7.04 0.03
CA VAL A 205 13.44 -7.18 -1.18
C VAL A 205 13.88 -6.20 -2.26
N LEU A 206 13.83 -4.89 -2.00
CA LEU A 206 14.14 -3.86 -3.01
C LEU A 206 15.55 -3.93 -3.65
N PRO A 207 16.62 -4.43 -2.98
CA PRO A 207 17.94 -4.59 -3.61
C PRO A 207 18.02 -5.70 -4.69
N MET A 208 16.88 -6.08 -5.28
CA MET A 208 16.75 -7.10 -6.33
C MET A 208 17.12 -6.58 -7.73
#